data_AF-A0AAC9Y9A3-F1
#
_entry.id   AF-A0AAC9Y9A3-F1
#
_cell.length_a   1.000
_cell.length_b   1.000
_cell.length_c   1.000
_cell.angle_alpha   90.00
_cell.angle_beta   90.00
_cell.angle_gamma   90.00
#
_symmetry.space_group_name_H-M   'P 1'
#
loop_
_entity.id
_entity.type
_entity.pdbx_description
1 polymer ?
#
loop_
_entity_poly.entity_id
_entity_poly.type
_entity_poly.pdbx_seq_one_letter_code
_entity_poly.pdbx_strand_id
1 'polypeptide(L)'
;MAVRKLSLVTEYEGLNEQIQRTRESLQAFMEMEQKKLKLRQFLQVLAEDDSLGLANQSDSLAELLYVTEYPLRREFVFDYKKNRYVPGSQKPRIDLAELLTLLLDKKGIDKSFEDLMEHILHGGSLDDFLDRN
;
A
#
# COMPACT_ATOMS: atom_id res chain seq x y z
N MET A 1 0.21 -33.75 -43.78
CA MET A 1 1.29 -33.32 -42.85
C MET A 1 1.16 -31.87 -42.35
N ALA A 2 0.54 -30.94 -43.08
CA ALA A 2 0.44 -29.53 -42.66
C ALA A 2 -0.42 -29.29 -41.40
N VAL A 3 -1.53 -30.01 -41.24
CA VAL A 3 -2.49 -29.82 -40.13
C VAL A 3 -1.89 -30.12 -38.75
N ARG A 4 -1.04 -31.15 -38.64
CA ARG A 4 -0.32 -31.49 -37.39
C ARG A 4 0.72 -30.46 -36.99
N LYS A 5 1.29 -29.72 -37.95
CA LYS A 5 2.25 -28.65 -37.65
C LYS A 5 1.54 -27.42 -37.10
N LEU A 6 0.35 -27.07 -37.64
CA LEU A 6 -0.46 -25.98 -37.11
C LEU A 6 -0.92 -26.24 -35.68
N SER A 7 -1.41 -27.45 -35.36
CA SER A 7 -1.90 -27.76 -34.01
C SER A 7 -0.81 -27.63 -32.94
N LEU A 8 0.42 -28.07 -33.26
CA LEU A 8 1.57 -27.93 -32.37
C LEU A 8 1.94 -26.46 -32.14
N VAL A 9 1.90 -25.62 -33.18
CA VAL A 9 2.19 -24.18 -33.04
C VAL A 9 1.18 -23.50 -32.12
N THR A 10 -0.11 -23.79 -32.28
CA THR A 10 -1.17 -23.22 -31.42
C THR A 10 -1.05 -23.69 -29.96
N GLU A 11 -0.65 -24.94 -29.75
CA GLU A 11 -0.40 -25.49 -28.40
C GLU A 11 0.84 -24.86 -27.74
N TYR A 12 1.91 -24.62 -28.51
CA TYR A 12 3.10 -23.91 -28.04
C TYR A 12 2.81 -22.43 -27.71
N GLU A 13 1.98 -21.75 -28.50
CA GLU A 13 1.54 -20.39 -28.22
C GLU A 13 0.74 -20.32 -26.92
N GLY A 14 -0.22 -21.22 -26.72
CA GLY A 14 -0.99 -21.31 -25.47
C GLY A 14 -0.12 -21.61 -24.24
N LEU A 15 0.88 -22.50 -24.39
CA LEU A 15 1.82 -22.81 -23.32
C LEU A 15 2.70 -21.60 -22.96
N ASN A 16 3.19 -20.86 -23.96
CA ASN A 16 3.97 -19.65 -23.74
C ASN A 16 3.17 -18.56 -23.03
N GLU A 17 1.90 -18.36 -23.40
CA GLU A 17 1.02 -17.42 -22.69
C GLU A 17 0.82 -17.82 -21.23
N GLN A 18 0.63 -19.11 -20.96
CA GLN A 18 0.47 -19.61 -19.59
C GLN A 18 1.74 -19.45 -18.76
N ILE A 19 2.92 -19.70 -19.35
CA ILE A 19 4.22 -19.46 -18.71
C ILE A 19 4.38 -17.97 -18.39
N GLN A 20 4.02 -17.09 -19.32
CA GLN A 20 4.13 -15.65 -19.13
C GLN A 20 3.22 -15.14 -18.00
N ARG A 21 1.94 -15.56 -17.98
CA ARG A 21 1.03 -15.23 -16.87
C ARG A 21 1.53 -15.75 -15.53
N THR A 22 2.07 -16.96 -15.51
CA THR A 22 2.64 -17.54 -14.29
C THR A 22 3.82 -16.71 -13.80
N ARG A 23 4.72 -16.30 -14.71
CA ARG A 23 5.85 -15.43 -14.38
C ARG A 23 5.42 -14.09 -13.80
N GLU A 24 4.45 -13.44 -14.42
CA GLU A 24 3.90 -12.16 -13.94
C GLU A 24 3.28 -12.31 -12.54
N SER A 25 2.52 -13.39 -12.31
CA SER A 25 1.93 -13.67 -10.99
C SER A 25 2.99 -13.93 -9.92
N LEU A 26 4.07 -14.66 -10.25
CA LEU A 26 5.18 -14.92 -9.35
C LEU A 26 5.94 -13.63 -9.04
N GLN A 27 6.16 -12.77 -10.03
CA GLN A 27 6.81 -11.48 -9.82
C GLN A 27 5.98 -10.61 -8.87
N ALA A 28 4.67 -10.49 -9.11
CA ALA A 28 3.78 -9.73 -8.23
C ALA A 28 3.77 -10.29 -6.79
N PHE A 29 3.80 -11.62 -6.64
CA PHE A 29 3.91 -12.27 -5.34
C PHE A 29 5.23 -11.93 -4.64
N MET A 30 6.36 -12.01 -5.35
CA MET A 30 7.67 -11.68 -4.81
C MET A 30 7.77 -10.20 -4.38
N GLU A 31 7.24 -9.27 -5.18
CA GLU A 31 7.19 -7.84 -4.84
C GLU A 31 6.34 -7.59 -3.59
N MET A 32 5.20 -8.28 -3.46
CA MET A 32 4.35 -8.19 -2.27
C MET A 32 5.07 -8.71 -1.02
N GLU A 33 5.75 -9.85 -1.11
CA GLU A 33 6.50 -10.40 0.03
C GLU A 33 7.67 -9.50 0.43
N GLN A 34 8.38 -8.91 -0.53
CA GLN A 34 9.41 -7.91 -0.24
C GLN A 34 8.85 -6.68 0.49
N LYS A 35 7.70 -6.16 0.07
CA LYS A 35 7.02 -5.04 0.75
C LYS A 35 6.63 -5.40 2.19
N LYS A 36 6.09 -6.61 2.41
CA LYS A 36 5.75 -7.09 3.75
C LYS A 36 6.99 -7.20 4.66
N LEU A 37 8.10 -7.71 4.13
CA LEU A 37 9.35 -7.82 4.88
C LEU A 37 9.88 -6.45 5.29
N LYS A 38 9.91 -5.48 4.35
CA LYS A 38 10.30 -4.09 4.64
C LYS A 38 9.42 -3.48 5.73
N LEU A 39 8.10 -3.60 5.61
CA LEU A 39 7.16 -3.09 6.61
C LEU A 39 7.40 -3.73 7.98
N ARG A 40 7.63 -5.05 8.02
CA ARG A 40 7.90 -5.76 9.28
C ARG A 40 9.18 -5.26 9.95
N GLN A 41 10.25 -5.07 9.17
CA GLN A 41 11.51 -4.50 9.67
C GLN A 41 11.29 -3.09 10.20
N PHE A 42 10.57 -2.25 9.46
CA PHE A 42 10.24 -0.90 9.87
C PHE A 42 9.48 -0.87 11.21
N LEU A 43 8.43 -1.69 11.34
CA LEU A 43 7.66 -1.78 12.59
C LEU A 43 8.49 -2.32 13.75
N GLN A 44 9.45 -3.21 13.48
CA GLN A 44 10.36 -3.71 14.51
C GLN A 44 11.29 -2.60 15.01
N VAL A 45 11.88 -1.81 14.09
CA VAL A 45 12.73 -0.67 14.46
C VAL A 45 11.93 0.36 15.26
N LEU A 46 10.72 0.69 14.82
CA LEU A 46 9.84 1.60 15.57
C LEU A 46 9.49 1.07 16.97
N ALA A 47 9.24 -0.24 17.11
CA ALA A 47 8.91 -0.82 18.42
C ALA A 47 10.08 -0.76 19.43
N GLU A 48 11.31 -0.65 18.92
CA GLU A 48 12.54 -0.51 19.71
C GLU A 48 12.90 0.97 19.95
N ASP A 49 12.15 1.92 19.39
CA ASP A 49 12.40 3.36 19.51
C ASP A 49 11.69 3.96 20.73
N ASP A 50 12.49 4.27 21.77
CA ASP A 50 12.03 4.82 23.04
C ASP A 50 11.42 6.24 22.91
N SER A 51 11.66 6.94 21.79
CA SER A 51 11.12 8.30 21.56
C SER A 51 9.60 8.33 21.33
N LEU A 52 9.03 7.24 20.83
CA LEU A 52 7.61 7.16 20.42
C LEU A 52 6.63 7.12 21.61
N GLY A 53 7.11 6.84 22.83
CA GLY A 53 6.28 6.63 24.02
C GLY A 53 5.86 7.89 24.79
N LEU A 54 6.35 9.07 24.40
CA LEU A 54 6.21 10.31 25.17
C LEU A 54 5.02 11.21 24.77
N ALA A 55 4.15 10.75 23.86
CA ALA A 55 3.02 11.55 23.37
C ALA A 55 1.96 11.78 24.47
N ASN A 56 2.00 12.96 25.11
CA ASN A 56 1.05 13.37 26.15
C ASN A 56 -0.36 13.72 25.63
N GLN A 57 -0.56 13.79 24.31
CA GLN A 57 -1.85 13.95 23.65
C GLN A 57 -1.83 13.11 22.38
N SER A 58 -2.67 12.09 22.32
CA SER A 58 -2.95 11.37 21.08
C SER A 58 -4.18 12.00 20.46
N ASP A 59 -3.98 12.75 19.38
CA ASP A 59 -5.09 13.16 18.52
C ASP A 59 -5.85 11.89 18.11
N SER A 60 -7.18 11.95 18.21
CA SER A 60 -8.02 10.86 17.76
C SER A 60 -7.87 10.66 16.25
N LEU A 61 -8.06 9.44 15.76
CA LEU A 61 -8.03 9.18 14.32
C LEU A 61 -9.02 10.07 13.54
N ALA A 62 -10.15 10.44 14.16
CA ALA A 62 -11.12 11.34 13.55
C ALA A 62 -10.56 12.76 13.36
N GLU A 63 -9.79 13.27 14.32
CA GLU A 63 -9.12 14.57 14.21
C GLU A 63 -8.03 14.55 13.15
N LEU A 64 -7.23 13.48 13.10
CA LEU A 64 -6.19 13.32 12.06
C LEU A 64 -6.78 13.29 10.64
N LEU A 65 -7.87 12.54 10.44
CA LEU A 65 -8.59 12.51 9.15
C LEU A 65 -9.19 13.86 8.79
N TYR A 66 -9.67 14.61 9.78
CA TYR A 66 -10.24 15.94 9.57
C TYR A 66 -9.16 16.95 9.17
N VAL A 67 -8.04 17.00 9.90
CA VAL A 67 -6.92 17.91 9.63
C VAL A 67 -6.30 17.66 8.25
N THR A 68 -6.20 16.40 7.85
CA THR A 68 -5.67 16.02 6.54
C THR A 68 -6.67 16.13 5.40
N GLU A 69 -7.93 16.48 5.67
CA GLU A 69 -9.02 16.45 4.68
C GLU A 69 -9.09 15.09 3.95
N TYR A 70 -8.87 14.00 4.69
CA TYR A 70 -8.66 12.67 4.12
C TYR A 70 -9.86 12.25 3.25
N PRO A 71 -9.63 11.85 1.98
CA PRO A 71 -10.71 11.48 1.08
C PRO A 71 -11.30 10.13 1.50
N LEU A 72 -12.38 10.15 2.26
CA LEU A 72 -13.11 8.94 2.65
C LEU A 72 -13.68 8.23 1.41
N ARG A 73 -12.94 7.26 0.90
CA ARG A 73 -13.33 6.44 -0.25
C ARG A 73 -14.48 5.53 0.17
N ARG A 74 -15.70 5.90 -0.22
CA ARG A 74 -16.85 4.99 -0.14
C ARG A 74 -16.76 4.04 -1.32
N GLU A 75 -16.38 2.79 -1.06
CA GLU A 75 -16.44 1.75 -2.08
C GLU A 75 -17.90 1.58 -2.51
N PHE A 76 -18.18 1.68 -3.81
CA PHE A 76 -19.50 1.39 -4.38
C PHE A 76 -19.50 -0.04 -4.92
N VAL A 77 -20.53 -0.80 -4.58
CA VAL A 77 -20.76 -2.15 -5.10
C VAL A 77 -21.94 -2.11 -6.06
N PHE A 78 -21.86 -2.86 -7.15
CA PHE A 78 -22.97 -2.94 -8.10
C PHE A 78 -24.09 -3.83 -7.52
N ASP A 79 -25.26 -3.25 -7.30
CA ASP A 79 -26.46 -3.99 -6.89
C ASP A 79 -27.18 -4.52 -8.14
N TYR A 80 -27.01 -5.81 -8.43
CA TYR A 80 -27.66 -6.48 -9.57
C TYR A 80 -29.19 -6.51 -9.47
N LYS A 81 -29.78 -6.42 -8.28
CA LYS A 81 -31.24 -6.38 -8.13
C LYS A 81 -31.81 -5.02 -8.49
N LYS A 82 -31.08 -3.95 -8.18
CA LYS A 82 -31.48 -2.56 -8.43
C LYS A 82 -30.85 -1.98 -9.70
N ASN A 83 -30.01 -2.75 -10.38
CA ASN A 83 -29.23 -2.37 -11.56
C ASN A 83 -28.51 -1.01 -11.40
N ARG A 84 -27.90 -0.78 -10.24
CA ARG A 84 -27.21 0.47 -9.92
C ARG A 84 -26.07 0.25 -8.91
N TYR A 85 -25.08 1.14 -8.94
CA TYR A 85 -24.07 1.21 -7.88
C TYR A 85 -24.68 1.73 -6.58
N VAL A 86 -24.44 1.03 -5.48
CA VAL A 86 -24.84 1.42 -4.13
C VAL A 86 -23.61 1.48 -3.23
N PRO A 87 -23.59 2.32 -2.18
CA PRO A 87 -22.52 2.27 -1.20
C PRO A 87 -22.37 0.86 -0.65
N GLY A 88 -21.15 0.34 -0.66
CA GLY A 88 -20.85 -0.98 -0.10
C GLY A 88 -21.26 -1.03 1.36
N SER A 89 -21.72 -2.20 1.81
CA SER A 89 -22.06 -2.42 3.22
C SER A 89 -20.84 -2.46 4.14
N GLN A 90 -19.64 -2.52 3.58
CA GLN A 90 -18.39 -2.53 4.34
C GLN A 90 -18.06 -1.12 4.81
N LYS A 91 -17.49 -1.05 6.02
CA LYS A 91 -16.95 0.21 6.55
C LYS A 91 -15.86 0.73 5.60
N PRO A 92 -15.78 2.05 5.38
CA PRO A 92 -14.70 2.63 4.59
C PRO A 92 -13.36 2.21 5.19
N ARG A 93 -12.43 1.82 4.31
CA ARG A 93 -11.06 1.49 4.68
C ARG A 93 -10.24 2.78 4.66
N ILE A 94 -9.38 2.94 5.66
CA ILE A 94 -8.44 4.06 5.74
C ILE A 94 -7.08 3.52 5.37
N ASP A 95 -6.45 4.13 4.37
CA ASP A 95 -5.06 3.88 4.05
C ASP A 95 -4.17 4.71 4.96
N LEU A 96 -3.49 4.05 5.90
CA LEU A 96 -2.63 4.71 6.87
C LEU A 96 -1.36 5.29 6.22
N ALA A 97 -0.87 4.71 5.12
CA ALA A 97 0.30 5.25 4.41
C ALA A 97 -0.05 6.57 3.72
N GLU A 98 -1.21 6.62 3.06
CA GLU A 98 -1.76 7.85 2.47
C GLU A 98 -2.04 8.90 3.56
N LEU A 99 -2.65 8.50 4.68
CA LEU A 99 -2.91 9.42 5.80
C LEU A 99 -1.61 10.00 6.39
N LEU A 100 -0.58 9.18 6.61
CA LEU A 100 0.71 9.66 7.11
C LEU A 100 1.40 10.59 6.12
N THR A 101 1.32 10.29 4.83
CA THR A 101 1.84 11.17 3.76
C THR A 101 1.15 12.53 3.79
N LEU A 102 -0.18 12.56 3.92
CA LEU A 102 -0.94 13.80 4.05
C LEU A 102 -0.62 14.56 5.34
N LEU A 103 -0.33 13.85 6.44
CA LEU A 103 0.09 14.47 7.69
C LEU A 103 1.46 15.14 7.56
N LEU A 104 2.40 14.53 6.85
CA LEU A 104 3.70 15.13 6.53
C LEU A 104 3.54 16.38 5.67
N ASP A 105 2.73 16.30 4.61
CA ASP A 105 2.42 17.44 3.74
C ASP A 105 1.79 18.61 4.53
N LYS A 106 0.81 18.32 5.39
CA LYS A 106 0.20 19.34 6.28
C LYS A 106 1.19 19.96 7.26
N LYS A 107 2.27 19.28 7.61
CA LYS A 107 3.39 19.83 8.41
C LYS A 107 4.40 20.62 7.57
N GLY A 108 4.23 20.70 6.26
CA GLY A 108 5.16 21.37 5.34
C GLY A 108 6.31 20.47 4.87
N ILE A 109 6.26 19.18 5.17
CA ILE A 109 7.28 18.21 4.80
C ILE A 109 6.85 17.56 3.48
N ASP A 110 7.50 17.95 2.37
CA ASP A 110 7.27 17.39 1.03
C ASP A 110 7.93 16.01 0.87
N LYS A 111 7.49 15.04 1.68
CA LYS A 111 7.97 13.65 1.67
C LYS A 111 6.82 12.69 1.94
N SER A 112 6.92 11.47 1.41
CA SER A 112 5.91 10.45 1.61
C SER A 112 6.20 9.54 2.82
N PHE A 113 5.22 8.71 3.16
CA PHE A 113 5.40 7.63 4.12
C PHE A 113 6.56 6.69 3.72
N GLU A 114 6.74 6.41 2.43
CA GLU A 114 7.83 5.60 1.93
C GLU A 114 9.20 6.22 2.22
N ASP A 115 9.35 7.54 2.07
CA ASP A 115 10.59 8.26 2.39
C ASP A 115 10.90 8.19 3.89
N LEU A 116 9.89 8.33 4.74
CA LEU A 116 10.02 8.17 6.19
C LEU A 116 10.46 6.75 6.54
N MET A 117 9.80 5.76 5.95
CA MET A 117 10.12 4.35 6.16
C MET A 117 11.55 4.04 5.71
N GLU A 118 11.97 4.57 4.56
CA GLU A 118 13.33 4.43 4.05
C GLU A 118 14.35 5.10 4.98
N HIS A 119 14.08 6.31 5.47
CA HIS A 119 14.95 7.00 6.41
C HIS A 119 15.21 6.17 7.69
N ILE A 120 14.15 5.63 8.28
CA ILE A 120 14.23 4.83 9.50
C ILE A 120 14.98 3.51 9.25
N LEU A 121 14.71 2.85 8.13
CA LEU A 121 15.44 1.62 7.75
C LEU A 121 16.93 1.84 7.51
N HIS A 122 17.35 3.06 7.16
CA HIS A 122 18.76 3.45 7.02
C HIS A 122 19.40 3.91 8.35
N GLY A 123 18.69 3.79 9.48
CA GLY A 123 19.19 4.09 10.82
C GLY A 123 18.94 5.54 11.28
N GLY A 124 18.08 6.28 10.59
CA GLY A 124 17.59 7.56 11.09
C GLY A 124 16.46 7.39 12.12
N SER A 125 16.25 8.39 12.97
CA SER A 125 15.13 8.42 13.93
C SER A 125 13.93 9.18 13.36
N LEU A 126 12.75 9.02 13.98
CA LEU A 126 11.57 9.82 13.62
C LEU A 126 11.80 11.31 13.88
N ASP A 127 12.40 11.64 15.03
CA ASP A 127 12.69 13.02 15.42
C ASP A 127 13.66 13.68 14.42
N ASP A 128 14.73 12.97 14.03
CA ASP A 128 15.66 13.45 13.01
C ASP A 128 14.99 13.72 11.66
N PHE A 129 13.98 12.92 11.29
CA PHE A 129 13.24 13.11 10.06
C PHE A 129 12.37 14.36 10.10
N LEU A 130 11.71 14.60 11.24
CA LEU A 130 10.82 15.73 11.47
C LEU A 130 11.57 17.05 11.68
N ASP A 131 12.75 17.03 12.31
CA ASP A 131 13.53 18.24 12.62
C ASP A 131 14.33 18.78 11.42
N ARG A 132 14.59 17.95 10.41
CA ARG A 132 15.41 18.30 9.24
C ARG A 132 14.62 18.85 8.05
N ASN A 133 13.30 18.98 8.15
CA ASN A 133 12.40 19.41 7.07
C ASN A 133 11.33 20.36 7.59
#